data_AF-A0A7S2G2U1-F1
#
_entry.id   AF-A0A7S2G2U1-F1
#
_cell.length_a   1.000
_cell.length_b   1.000
_cell.length_c   1.000
_cell.angle_alpha   90.00
_cell.angle_beta   90.00
_cell.angle_gamma   90.00
#
_symmetry.space_group_name_H-M   'P 1'
#
loop_
_entity.id
_entity.type
_entity.pdbx_description
1 polymer ?
#
loop_
_entity_poly.entity_id
_entity_poly.type
_entity_poly.pdbx_seq_one_letter_code
_entity_poly.pdbx_strand_id
1 'polypeptide(L)'
;AVPRGLGLLGASMTSNVEKFLAREDELRLARKFCDDQAVLGAKASFEEKGVRKFASSRIKRESEMAAEEVECLNYEVTQRRRACLKEFYEQQQAMYEEELSALGLTLVKERL
;
A
#
# COMPACT_ATOMS: atom_id res chain seq x y z
N ALA A 1 9.43 68.81 -56.52
CA ALA A 1 9.47 67.34 -56.36
C ALA A 1 9.77 67.05 -54.89
N VAL A 2 8.80 66.51 -54.14
CA VAL A 2 8.96 66.16 -52.72
C VAL A 2 9.50 64.73 -52.65
N PRO A 3 10.55 64.44 -51.86
CA PRO A 3 11.17 63.12 -51.87
C PRO A 3 10.25 62.10 -51.18
N ARG A 4 9.79 61.10 -51.94
CA ARG A 4 8.96 59.96 -51.51
C ARG A 4 9.74 58.92 -50.68
N GLY A 5 10.61 59.37 -49.77
CA GLY A 5 11.54 58.51 -49.03
C GLY A 5 11.19 58.25 -47.55
N LEU A 6 10.42 59.12 -46.90
CA LEU A 6 10.22 59.05 -45.44
C LEU A 6 9.09 58.12 -44.97
N GLY A 7 8.17 57.70 -45.85
CA GLY A 7 7.00 56.89 -45.46
C GLY A 7 7.28 55.38 -45.25
N LEU A 8 8.31 54.83 -45.93
CA LEU A 8 8.58 53.38 -45.90
C LEU A 8 9.31 52.92 -44.64
N LEU A 9 10.14 53.77 -44.03
CA LEU A 9 10.91 53.46 -42.83
C LEU A 9 10.04 53.41 -41.56
N GLY A 10 9.01 54.26 -41.46
CA GLY A 10 8.07 54.27 -40.33
C GLY A 10 7.12 53.06 -40.31
N ALA A 11 6.69 52.59 -41.49
CA ALA A 11 5.83 51.40 -41.62
C ALA A 11 6.57 50.07 -41.32
N SER A 12 7.86 50.01 -41.64
CA SER A 12 8.71 48.84 -41.33
C SER A 12 9.00 48.73 -39.82
N MET A 13 9.29 49.85 -39.17
CA MET A 13 9.55 49.89 -37.71
C MET A 13 8.30 49.49 -36.90
N THR A 14 7.11 49.93 -37.31
CA THR A 14 5.84 49.57 -36.66
C THR A 14 5.52 48.08 -36.81
N SER A 15 5.69 47.49 -37.98
CA SER A 15 5.50 46.04 -38.18
C SER A 15 6.50 45.18 -37.39
N ASN A 16 7.75 45.63 -37.26
CA ASN A 16 8.75 44.91 -36.45
C ASN A 16 8.44 44.99 -34.95
N VAL A 17 7.94 46.13 -34.47
CA VAL A 17 7.46 46.29 -33.09
C VAL A 17 6.26 45.38 -32.83
N GLU A 18 5.29 45.32 -33.74
CA GLU A 18 4.14 44.41 -33.62
C GLU A 18 4.56 42.94 -33.56
N LYS A 19 5.49 42.51 -34.43
CA LYS A 19 6.05 41.15 -34.39
C LYS A 19 6.81 40.86 -33.10
N PHE A 20 7.54 41.83 -32.59
CA PHE A 20 8.24 41.71 -31.31
C PHE A 20 7.25 41.56 -30.15
N LEU A 21 6.20 42.39 -30.10
CA LEU A 21 5.16 42.30 -29.08
C LEU A 21 4.40 40.97 -29.15
N ALA A 22 4.06 40.51 -30.35
CA ALA A 22 3.41 39.21 -30.54
C ALA A 22 4.28 38.05 -30.03
N ARG A 23 5.60 38.10 -30.29
CA ARG A 23 6.55 37.10 -29.79
C ARG A 23 6.73 37.17 -28.28
N GLU A 24 6.78 38.36 -27.70
CA GLU A 24 6.85 38.54 -26.24
C GLU A 24 5.57 38.00 -25.56
N ASP A 25 4.40 38.22 -26.15
CA ASP A 25 3.15 37.66 -25.65
C ASP A 25 3.11 36.14 -25.76
N GLU A 26 3.58 35.57 -26.88
CA GLU A 26 3.72 34.12 -27.05
C GLU A 26 4.65 33.52 -25.99
N LEU A 27 5.82 34.13 -25.76
CA LEU A 27 6.77 33.70 -24.73
C LEU A 27 6.18 33.81 -23.32
N ARG A 28 5.43 34.87 -23.04
CA ARG A 28 4.75 35.06 -21.75
C ARG A 28 3.70 33.97 -21.52
N LEU A 29 2.91 33.63 -22.54
CA LEU A 29 1.94 32.54 -22.47
C LEU A 29 2.62 31.18 -22.29
N ALA A 30 3.69 30.92 -23.04
CA ALA A 30 4.46 29.68 -22.92
C ALA A 30 5.07 29.51 -21.51
N ARG A 31 5.62 30.58 -20.92
CA ARG A 31 6.14 30.55 -19.54
C ARG A 31 5.05 30.21 -18.53
N LYS A 32 3.88 30.89 -18.62
CA LYS A 32 2.74 30.59 -17.75
C LYS A 32 2.28 29.15 -17.89
N PHE A 33 2.20 28.63 -19.11
CA PHE A 33 1.85 27.24 -19.34
C PHE A 33 2.84 26.27 -18.68
N CYS A 34 4.15 26.52 -18.78
CA CYS A 34 5.16 25.72 -18.10
C CYS A 34 5.01 25.77 -16.57
N ASP A 35 4.74 26.96 -16.01
CA ASP A 35 4.54 27.14 -14.56
C ASP A 35 3.30 26.38 -14.09
N ASP A 36 2.19 26.51 -14.81
CA ASP A 36 0.94 25.80 -14.52
C ASP A 36 1.12 24.28 -14.61
N GLN A 37 1.86 23.81 -15.62
CA GLN A 37 2.16 22.40 -15.80
C GLN A 37 3.05 21.85 -14.67
N ALA A 38 4.00 22.64 -14.17
CA ALA A 38 4.83 22.27 -13.04
C ALA A 38 4.00 22.12 -11.76
N VAL A 39 3.06 23.06 -11.52
CA VAL A 39 2.13 22.99 -10.38
C VAL A 39 1.21 21.78 -10.48
N LEU A 40 0.65 21.51 -11.67
CA LEU A 40 -0.22 20.37 -11.91
C LEU A 40 0.54 19.05 -11.73
N GLY A 41 1.78 18.96 -12.24
CA GLY A 41 2.65 17.80 -12.06
C GLY A 41 2.97 17.53 -10.59
N ALA A 42 3.23 18.59 -9.81
CA ALA A 42 3.46 18.46 -8.37
C ALA A 42 2.22 17.93 -7.63
N LYS A 43 1.02 18.42 -7.97
CA LYS A 43 -0.24 17.95 -7.39
C LYS A 43 -0.50 16.48 -7.73
N ALA A 44 -0.36 16.10 -9.00
CA ALA A 44 -0.55 14.71 -9.45
C ALA A 44 0.41 13.75 -8.72
N SER A 45 1.69 14.13 -8.57
CA SER A 45 2.66 13.32 -7.83
C SER A 45 2.31 13.18 -6.34
N PHE A 46 1.81 14.26 -5.72
CA PHE A 46 1.37 14.22 -4.33
C PHE A 46 0.18 13.29 -4.13
N GLU A 47 -0.84 13.39 -4.97
CA GLU A 47 -2.03 12.53 -4.92
C GLU A 47 -1.67 11.06 -5.14
N GLU A 48 -0.84 10.75 -6.14
CA GLU A 48 -0.38 9.39 -6.42
C GLU A 48 0.39 8.81 -5.22
N LYS A 49 1.25 9.60 -4.57
CA LYS A 49 1.94 9.18 -3.34
C LYS A 49 0.97 8.95 -2.19
N GLY A 50 -0.04 9.80 -2.05
CA GLY A 50 -1.10 9.67 -1.04
C GLY A 50 -1.87 8.36 -1.20
N VAL A 51 -2.34 8.07 -2.43
CA VAL A 51 -3.06 6.83 -2.75
C VAL A 51 -2.19 5.61 -2.49
N ARG A 52 -0.92 5.61 -2.93
CA ARG A 52 0.01 4.51 -2.70
C ARG A 52 0.25 4.26 -1.21
N LYS A 53 0.45 5.32 -0.43
CA LYS A 53 0.66 5.22 1.03
C LYS A 53 -0.58 4.69 1.75
N PHE A 54 -1.77 5.13 1.34
CA PHE A 54 -3.02 4.63 1.91
C PHE A 54 -3.21 3.15 1.61
N ALA A 55 -3.02 2.74 0.35
CA ALA A 55 -3.12 1.35 -0.06
C ALA A 55 -2.12 0.45 0.68
N SER A 56 -0.85 0.86 0.78
CA SER A 56 0.17 0.08 1.49
C SER A 56 -0.12 -0.03 2.99
N SER A 57 -0.59 1.05 3.62
CA SER A 57 -0.96 1.04 5.04
C SER A 57 -2.15 0.11 5.30
N ARG A 58 -3.13 0.08 4.40
CA ARG A 58 -4.27 -0.82 4.49
C ARG A 58 -3.84 -2.29 4.37
N ILE A 59 -3.06 -2.62 3.34
CA ILE A 59 -2.54 -3.98 3.12
C ILE A 59 -1.76 -4.46 4.34
N LYS A 60 -0.91 -3.60 4.91
CA LYS A 60 -0.13 -3.94 6.10
C LYS A 60 -1.04 -4.31 7.29
N ARG A 61 -2.03 -3.47 7.60
CA ARG A 61 -2.97 -3.75 8.69
C ARG A 61 -3.77 -5.03 8.47
N GLU A 62 -4.26 -5.23 7.25
CA GLU A 62 -4.98 -6.45 6.88
C GLU A 62 -4.10 -7.70 7.02
N SER A 63 -2.82 -7.60 6.64
CA SER A 63 -1.87 -8.71 6.80
C SER A 63 -1.52 -9.02 8.26
N GLU A 64 -1.44 -7.99 9.11
CA GLU A 64 -1.20 -8.15 10.54
C GLU A 64 -2.39 -8.83 11.22
N MET A 65 -3.61 -8.36 10.95
CA MET A 65 -4.83 -9.01 11.47
C MET A 65 -4.96 -10.46 11.00
N ALA A 66 -4.70 -10.73 9.72
CA ALA A 66 -4.74 -12.08 9.19
C ALA A 66 -3.69 -13.00 9.84
N ALA A 67 -2.50 -12.49 10.15
CA ALA A 67 -1.46 -13.25 10.84
C ALA A 67 -1.89 -13.60 12.27
N GLU A 68 -2.45 -12.64 13.02
CA GLU A 68 -2.97 -12.86 14.37
C GLU A 68 -4.10 -13.90 14.38
N GLU A 69 -5.03 -13.83 13.42
CA GLU A 69 -6.10 -14.82 13.29
C GLU A 69 -5.56 -16.24 13.05
N VAL A 70 -4.56 -16.38 12.18
CA VAL A 70 -3.90 -17.68 11.91
C VAL A 70 -3.22 -18.21 13.17
N GLU A 71 -2.55 -17.37 13.95
CA GLU A 71 -1.93 -17.78 15.21
C GLU A 71 -2.97 -18.27 16.23
N CYS A 72 -4.08 -17.55 16.39
CA CYS A 72 -5.18 -17.96 17.25
C CYS A 72 -5.76 -19.32 16.82
N LEU A 73 -6.01 -19.50 15.51
CA LEU A 73 -6.53 -20.76 14.98
C LEU A 73 -5.56 -21.92 15.20
N ASN A 74 -4.26 -21.71 14.98
CA ASN A 74 -3.24 -22.72 15.23
C ASN A 74 -3.17 -23.11 16.72
N TYR A 75 -3.28 -22.12 17.61
CA TYR A 75 -3.35 -22.37 19.04
C TYR A 75 -4.57 -23.23 19.40
N GLU A 76 -5.76 -22.86 18.92
CA GLU A 76 -6.99 -23.62 19.18
C GLU A 76 -6.91 -25.07 18.70
N VAL A 77 -6.41 -25.29 17.48
CA VAL A 77 -6.22 -26.63 16.92
C VAL A 77 -5.27 -27.45 17.79
N THR A 78 -4.18 -26.84 18.26
CA THR A 78 -3.22 -27.50 19.13
C THR A 78 -3.85 -27.88 20.47
N GLN A 79 -4.65 -26.99 21.08
CA GLN A 79 -5.34 -27.29 22.35
C GLN A 79 -6.38 -28.39 22.17
N ARG A 80 -7.20 -28.33 21.11
CA ARG A 80 -8.18 -29.39 20.80
C ARG A 80 -7.51 -30.74 20.58
N ARG A 81 -6.38 -30.77 19.86
CA ARG A 81 -5.60 -32.00 19.65
C ARG A 81 -5.05 -32.56 20.96
N ARG A 82 -4.53 -31.71 21.85
CA ARG A 82 -4.05 -32.12 23.17
C ARG A 82 -5.18 -32.70 24.03
N ALA A 83 -6.35 -32.05 24.02
CA ALA A 83 -7.53 -32.54 24.74
C ALA A 83 -7.97 -33.91 24.23
N CYS A 84 -8.09 -34.08 22.91
CA CYS A 84 -8.46 -35.36 22.30
C CYS A 84 -7.44 -36.47 22.58
N LEU A 85 -6.13 -36.16 22.52
CA LEU A 85 -5.09 -37.13 22.87
C LEU A 85 -5.16 -37.53 24.34
N LYS A 86 -5.39 -36.57 25.24
CA LYS A 86 -5.62 -36.85 26.66
C LYS A 86 -6.85 -37.76 26.84
N GLU A 87 -7.96 -37.38 26.21
CA GLU A 87 -9.16 -38.16 25.88
C GLU A 87 -8.86 -39.66 25.70
N PHE A 88 -8.13 -39.88 24.61
CA PHE A 88 -7.76 -41.19 24.12
C PHE A 88 -6.86 -41.97 25.09
N TYR A 89 -5.83 -41.33 25.63
CA TYR A 89 -4.90 -42.02 26.54
C TYR A 89 -5.51 -42.34 27.89
N GLU A 90 -6.43 -41.50 28.41
CA GLU A 90 -7.18 -41.81 29.63
C GLU A 90 -8.08 -43.04 29.43
N GLN A 91 -8.75 -43.14 28.28
CA GLN A 91 -9.55 -44.32 27.93
C GLN A 91 -8.68 -45.58 27.80
N GLN A 92 -7.54 -45.48 27.12
CA GLN A 92 -6.59 -46.60 26.99
C GLN A 92 -6.04 -47.03 28.35
N GLN A 93 -5.69 -46.09 29.21
CA GLN A 93 -5.20 -46.39 30.55
C GLN A 93 -6.26 -47.10 31.40
N ALA A 94 -7.52 -46.67 31.32
CA ALA A 94 -8.62 -47.33 32.02
C ALA A 94 -8.81 -48.78 31.55
N MET A 95 -8.78 -49.01 30.23
CA MET A 95 -8.85 -50.37 29.65
C MET A 95 -7.70 -51.25 30.12
N TYR A 96 -6.45 -50.75 30.07
CA TYR A 96 -5.29 -51.54 30.50
C TYR A 96 -5.30 -51.84 32.01
N GLU A 97 -5.78 -50.92 32.84
CA GLU A 97 -5.93 -51.19 34.28
C GLU A 97 -6.94 -52.31 34.53
N GLU A 98 -8.06 -52.35 33.80
CA GLU A 98 -9.05 -53.43 33.88
C GLU A 98 -8.45 -54.78 33.47
N GLU A 99 -7.74 -54.83 32.34
CA GLU A 99 -7.08 -56.04 31.85
C GLU A 99 -5.98 -56.55 32.80
N LEU A 100 -5.17 -55.65 33.35
CA LEU A 100 -4.13 -56.00 34.31
C LEU A 100 -4.73 -56.46 35.64
N SER A 101 -5.79 -55.82 36.11
CA SER A 101 -6.49 -56.21 37.34
C SER A 101 -7.03 -57.63 37.24
N ALA A 102 -7.56 -58.02 36.07
CA ALA A 102 -7.99 -59.40 35.80
C ALA A 102 -6.84 -60.42 35.89
N LEU A 103 -5.59 -60.00 35.66
CA LEU A 103 -4.37 -60.80 35.82
C LEU A 103 -3.76 -60.72 37.23
N GLY A 104 -4.38 -59.96 38.15
CA GLY A 104 -3.83 -59.70 39.49
C GLY A 104 -2.66 -58.71 39.49
N LEU A 105 -2.47 -57.94 38.42
CA LEU A 105 -1.46 -56.90 38.25
C LEU A 105 -2.11 -55.51 38.31
N THR A 106 -1.30 -54.44 38.39
CA THR A 106 -1.77 -53.04 38.38
C THR A 106 -0.74 -52.13 37.75
N LEU A 107 -1.17 -51.00 37.19
CA LEU A 107 -0.27 -49.99 36.66
C LEU A 107 0.47 -49.26 37.79
N VAL A 108 1.75 -49.02 37.60
CA VAL A 108 2.54 -48.18 38.51
C VAL A 108 2.11 -46.72 38.34
N LYS A 109 1.50 -46.15 39.38
CA LYS A 109 1.10 -44.74 39.42
C LYS A 109 2.23 -43.93 40.06
N GLU A 110 2.67 -42.86 39.40
CA GLU A 110 3.59 -41.90 40.01
C GLU A 110 2.94 -41.32 41.28
N ARG A 111 3.71 -41.31 42.38
CA ARG A 111 3.29 -40.62 43.59
C ARG A 111 3.75 -39.17 43.46
N LEU A 112 2.79 -38.25 43.40
CA LEU A 112 3.03 -36.81 43.54
C LEU A 112 3.55 -36.48 44.95
#